data_AF-A0A0F9TAU9-F1
#
_entry.id   AF-A0A0F9TAU9-F1
#
_cell.length_a   1.000
_cell.length_b   1.000
_cell.length_c   1.000
_cell.angle_alpha   90.00
_cell.angle_beta   90.00
_cell.angle_gamma   90.00
#
_symmetry.space_group_name_H-M   'P 1'
#
loop_
_entity.id
_entity.type
_entity.pdbx_description
1 polymer ?
#
loop_
_entity_poly.entity_id
_entity_poly.type
_entity_poly.pdbx_seq_one_letter_code
_entity_poly.pdbx_strand_id
1 'polypeptide(L)'
;MNEIILNKKEGNRVVRERHYKAGYTIRDEYWLSHFKDKPEGHALLTKKGAYNLYGHYIGDSKWAYKLIVKHGISPIKKDVSSYVCSIGFCAKEEKWYGWSHRAIQGFGYNDMLFEENWYPEGGTGERDKCGFLIECEKVPFRLRGSIKITGLNQAKQAAINFAEYIS
;
A
#
# COMPACT_ATOMS: atom_id res chain seq x y z
N MET A 1 -7.86 17.27 39.54
CA MET A 1 -7.82 16.08 38.66
C MET A 1 -8.87 16.29 37.60
N ASN A 2 -8.47 16.50 36.34
CA ASN A 2 -9.42 16.70 35.24
C ASN A 2 -9.88 15.33 34.75
N GLU A 3 -11.12 14.96 35.05
CA GLU A 3 -11.77 13.79 34.47
C GLU A 3 -11.96 14.01 32.97
N ILE A 4 -11.37 13.13 32.18
CA ILE A 4 -11.53 13.12 30.73
C ILE A 4 -12.80 12.31 30.45
N ILE A 5 -13.92 13.02 30.26
CA ILE A 5 -15.16 12.44 29.74
C ILE A 5 -14.91 12.10 28.27
N LEU A 6 -14.65 10.82 27.97
CA LEU A 6 -14.51 10.31 26.61
C LEU A 6 -15.89 9.97 26.05
N ASN A 7 -16.39 10.81 25.13
CA ASN A 7 -17.63 10.56 24.41
C ASN A 7 -17.50 9.34 23.50
N LYS A 8 -18.46 8.42 23.61
CA LYS A 8 -18.54 7.08 22.99
C LYS A 8 -18.60 7.05 21.45
N LYS A 9 -18.38 8.19 20.77
CA LYS A 9 -18.58 8.38 19.32
C LYS A 9 -17.34 8.84 18.54
N GLU A 10 -16.25 9.18 19.20
CA GLU A 10 -15.10 9.79 18.52
C GLU A 10 -14.05 8.73 18.16
N GLY A 11 -13.63 8.74 16.88
CA GLY A 11 -12.48 7.98 16.40
C GLY A 11 -11.20 8.34 17.15
N ASN A 12 -10.11 7.62 16.86
CA ASN A 12 -8.81 7.77 17.52
C ASN A 12 -8.43 9.24 17.74
N ARG A 13 -8.06 9.59 18.98
CA ARG A 13 -7.70 10.97 19.35
C ARG A 13 -6.24 11.25 19.02
N VAL A 14 -6.00 12.26 18.19
CA VAL A 14 -4.64 12.74 17.88
C VAL A 14 -4.08 13.50 19.09
N VAL A 15 -2.92 13.07 19.56
CA VAL A 15 -2.18 13.65 20.70
C VAL A 15 -1.17 14.67 20.22
N ARG A 16 -0.48 14.33 19.14
CA ARG A 16 0.57 15.16 18.54
C ARG A 16 0.56 14.97 17.04
N GLU A 17 0.75 16.05 16.32
CA GLU A 17 0.86 16.06 14.86
C GLU A 17 2.15 16.79 14.43
N ARG A 18 2.82 16.27 13.41
CA ARG A 18 4.00 16.89 12.80
C ARG A 18 3.94 16.80 11.29
N HIS A 19 3.88 17.95 10.63
CA HIS A 19 3.89 18.07 9.17
C HIS A 19 5.32 18.12 8.64
N TYR A 20 5.58 17.36 7.58
CA TYR A 20 6.86 17.36 6.87
C TYR A 20 6.68 18.05 5.51
N LYS A 21 7.65 18.90 5.14
CA LYS A 21 7.69 19.58 3.82
C LYS A 21 7.68 18.58 2.65
N ALA A 22 8.05 17.33 2.91
CA ALA A 22 8.01 16.24 1.93
C ALA A 22 6.58 15.79 1.56
N GLY A 23 5.52 16.27 2.23
CA GLY A 23 4.14 15.96 1.84
C GLY A 23 3.48 14.83 2.64
N TYR A 24 3.91 14.61 3.88
CA TYR A 24 3.22 13.70 4.82
C TYR A 24 3.25 14.24 6.24
N THR A 25 2.42 13.63 7.07
CA THR A 25 2.24 14.00 8.46
C THR A 25 2.45 12.79 9.35
N ILE A 26 3.10 12.98 10.49
CA ILE A 26 3.20 11.97 11.55
C ILE A 26 2.25 12.35 12.67
N ARG A 27 1.42 11.38 13.08
CA ARG A 27 0.50 11.52 14.22
C ARG A 27 0.86 10.52 15.30
N ASP A 28 0.87 10.98 16.54
CA ASP A 28 0.81 10.13 17.73
C ASP A 28 -0.66 10.11 18.18
N GLU A 29 -1.28 8.94 18.23
CA GLU A 29 -2.73 8.77 18.47
C GLU A 29 -3.00 7.85 19.64
N TYR A 30 -4.03 8.16 20.43
CA TYR A 30 -4.59 7.21 21.38
C TYR A 30 -5.63 6.32 20.71
N TRP A 31 -5.45 5.02 20.86
CA TRP A 31 -6.36 3.99 20.39
C TRP A 31 -7.03 3.34 21.61
N LEU A 32 -8.35 3.25 21.57
CA LEU A 32 -9.12 2.47 22.54
C LEU A 32 -8.99 0.98 22.17
N SER A 33 -8.29 0.21 22.98
CA SER A 33 -8.28 -1.24 22.78
C SER A 33 -9.62 -1.81 23.28
N HIS A 34 -10.40 -2.41 22.38
CA HIS A 34 -11.52 -3.27 22.75
C HIS A 34 -11.01 -4.68 23.04
N PHE A 35 -10.31 -4.86 24.17
CA PHE A 35 -10.05 -6.22 24.65
C PHE A 35 -11.37 -6.76 25.20
N LYS A 36 -11.99 -7.72 24.50
CA LYS A 36 -13.29 -8.33 24.87
C LYS A 36 -13.26 -9.05 26.23
N ASP A 37 -12.07 -9.39 26.73
CA ASP A 37 -11.90 -10.29 27.86
C ASP A 37 -11.29 -9.65 29.12
N LYS A 38 -11.23 -8.31 29.21
CA LYS A 38 -10.77 -7.64 30.45
C LYS A 38 -11.87 -6.80 31.11
N PRO A 39 -12.11 -6.99 32.42
CA PRO A 39 -13.02 -6.16 33.17
C PRO A 39 -12.47 -4.73 33.19
N GLU A 40 -13.32 -3.80 32.76
CA GLU A 40 -13.24 -2.35 32.94
C GLU A 40 -11.83 -1.78 33.10
N GLY A 41 -11.14 -1.64 31.96
CA GLY A 41 -9.88 -0.92 31.86
C GLY A 41 -9.56 -0.70 30.39
N HIS A 42 -10.03 0.42 29.83
CA HIS A 42 -9.61 0.83 28.49
C HIS A 42 -8.13 1.22 28.55
N ALA A 43 -7.23 0.32 28.14
CA ALA A 43 -5.83 0.68 27.95
C ALA A 43 -5.74 1.61 26.74
N LEU A 44 -5.26 2.84 26.96
CA LEU A 44 -4.94 3.76 25.89
C LEU A 44 -3.62 3.31 25.27
N LEU A 45 -3.67 2.74 24.07
CA LEU A 45 -2.47 2.45 23.31
C LEU A 45 -2.08 3.69 22.54
N THR A 46 -0.82 4.12 22.66
CA THR A 46 -0.29 5.18 21.79
C THR A 46 0.25 4.54 20.52
N LYS A 47 -0.33 4.87 19.36
CA LYS A 47 0.15 4.42 18.05
C LYS A 47 0.69 5.62 17.28
N LYS A 48 1.88 5.43 16.71
CA LYS A 48 2.49 6.41 15.80
C LYS A 48 2.25 6.01 14.36
N GLY A 49 1.58 6.86 13.60
CA GLY A 49 1.24 6.63 12.20
C GLY A 49 1.71 7.74 11.28
N ALA A 50 1.97 7.41 10.02
CA ALA A 50 2.20 8.35 8.95
C ALA A 50 0.97 8.44 8.06
N TYR A 51 0.65 9.67 7.62
CA TYR A 51 -0.56 9.99 6.86
C TYR A 51 -0.20 10.89 5.67
N ASN A 52 -0.89 10.71 4.55
CA ASN A 52 -0.72 11.61 3.39
C ASN A 52 -1.43 12.95 3.62
N LEU A 53 -1.36 13.85 2.64
CA LEU A 53 -1.99 15.18 2.70
C LEU A 53 -3.53 15.12 2.79
N TYR A 54 -4.14 13.99 2.45
CA TYR A 54 -5.58 13.75 2.56
C TYR A 54 -5.99 13.11 3.89
N GLY A 55 -5.03 12.90 4.80
CA GLY A 55 -5.29 12.24 6.09
C GLY A 55 -5.46 10.72 5.99
N HIS A 56 -5.11 10.09 4.87
CA HIS A 56 -5.14 8.64 4.72
C HIS A 56 -3.87 8.00 5.28
N TYR A 57 -4.03 6.88 6.00
CA TYR A 57 -2.94 6.17 6.65
C TYR A 57 -2.00 5.54 5.62
N ILE A 58 -0.69 5.80 5.72
CA ILE A 58 0.36 5.25 4.86
C ILE A 58 1.02 4.02 5.50
N GLY A 59 1.18 4.04 6.82
CA GLY A 59 2.02 3.08 7.54
C GLY A 59 2.81 3.77 8.65
N ASP A 60 3.99 3.25 8.97
CA ASP A 60 4.90 3.90 9.89
C ASP A 60 5.73 5.03 9.23
N SER A 61 6.44 5.81 10.05
CA SER A 61 7.28 6.92 9.59
C SER A 61 8.44 6.51 8.66
N LYS A 62 9.00 5.30 8.83
CA LYS A 62 10.09 4.80 7.99
C LYS A 62 9.55 4.44 6.60
N TRP A 63 8.36 3.84 6.55
CA TRP A 63 7.68 3.51 5.31
C TRP A 63 7.29 4.76 4.52
N ALA A 64 6.71 5.75 5.19
CA ALA A 64 6.40 7.04 4.55
C ALA A 64 7.65 7.73 4.00
N TYR A 65 8.75 7.75 4.76
CA TYR A 65 10.03 8.29 4.27
C TYR A 65 10.54 7.52 3.04
N LYS A 66 10.49 6.19 3.05
CA LYS A 66 10.91 5.36 1.91
C LYS A 66 10.08 5.69 0.66
N LEU A 67 8.74 5.67 0.77
CA LEU A 67 7.86 5.92 -0.38
C LEU A 67 8.03 7.34 -0.93
N ILE A 68 7.91 8.34 -0.06
CA ILE A 68 7.80 9.74 -0.48
C ILE A 68 9.17 10.35 -0.77
N VAL A 69 10.12 10.18 0.15
CA VAL A 69 11.43 10.85 0.04
C VAL A 69 12.38 10.07 -0.84
N LYS A 70 12.47 8.74 -0.66
CA LYS A 70 13.42 7.93 -1.47
C LYS A 70 12.89 7.63 -2.87
N HIS A 71 11.61 7.32 -3.01
CA HIS A 71 11.03 6.93 -4.31
C HIS A 71 10.24 8.05 -5.01
N GLY A 72 9.95 9.17 -4.34
CA GLY A 72 9.15 10.25 -4.94
C GLY A 72 7.68 9.86 -5.20
N ILE A 73 7.17 8.85 -4.49
CA ILE A 73 5.81 8.32 -4.66
C ILE A 73 4.85 9.13 -3.81
N SER A 74 3.76 9.61 -4.41
CA SER A 74 2.63 10.24 -3.72
C SER A 74 1.58 9.20 -3.32
N PRO A 75 1.49 8.77 -2.04
CA PRO A 75 0.66 7.64 -1.64
C PRO A 75 -0.83 8.00 -1.57
N ILE A 76 -1.67 7.10 -2.08
CA ILE A 76 -3.13 7.17 -2.00
C ILE A 76 -3.72 5.79 -1.71
N LYS A 77 -4.99 5.77 -1.33
CA LYS A 77 -5.75 4.53 -1.23
C LYS A 77 -6.03 3.96 -2.63
N LYS A 78 -6.04 2.64 -2.77
CA LYS A 78 -6.42 2.00 -4.04
C LYS A 78 -7.90 2.19 -4.37
N ASP A 79 -8.75 2.22 -3.35
CA ASP A 79 -10.20 2.45 -3.44
C ASP A 79 -10.73 3.15 -2.17
N VAL A 80 -12.05 3.36 -2.11
CA VAL A 80 -12.69 4.06 -0.98
C VAL A 80 -12.72 3.20 0.28
N SER A 81 -12.90 1.88 0.14
CA SER A 81 -13.02 0.92 1.25
C SER A 81 -11.69 0.56 1.89
N SER A 82 -10.57 0.87 1.24
CA SER A 82 -9.22 0.64 1.74
C SER A 82 -8.94 1.47 2.99
N TYR A 83 -8.31 0.84 3.98
CA TYR A 83 -7.90 1.50 5.21
C TYR A 83 -6.50 2.13 5.14
N VAL A 84 -5.66 1.63 4.23
CA VAL A 84 -4.24 2.02 4.10
C VAL A 84 -3.95 2.41 2.65
N CYS A 85 -3.03 3.36 2.45
CA CYS A 85 -2.48 3.68 1.15
C CYS A 85 -1.59 2.53 0.66
N SER A 86 -1.92 1.99 -0.51
CA SER A 86 -1.24 0.85 -1.13
C SER A 86 -0.85 1.10 -2.60
N ILE A 87 -1.18 2.28 -3.14
CA ILE A 87 -0.74 2.72 -4.46
C ILE A 87 -0.30 4.19 -4.45
N GLY A 88 0.45 4.62 -5.46
CA GLY A 88 0.86 6.02 -5.58
C GLY A 88 1.57 6.33 -6.88
N PHE A 89 1.54 7.59 -7.28
CA PHE A 89 2.18 8.04 -8.52
C PHE A 89 3.54 8.67 -8.24
N CYS A 90 4.54 8.33 -9.05
CA CYS A 90 5.83 9.00 -9.08
C CYS A 90 5.96 9.81 -10.37
N ALA A 91 5.86 11.13 -10.26
CA ALA A 91 5.89 12.03 -11.41
C ALA A 91 7.23 12.02 -12.15
N LYS A 92 8.35 11.84 -11.41
CA LYS A 92 9.69 11.78 -11.99
C LYS A 92 9.87 10.59 -12.94
N GLU A 93 9.26 9.46 -12.61
CA GLU A 93 9.40 8.23 -13.39
C GLU A 93 8.20 7.96 -14.31
N GLU A 94 7.16 8.80 -14.23
CA GLU A 94 5.89 8.62 -14.94
C GLU A 94 5.27 7.23 -14.72
N LYS A 95 5.35 6.75 -13.47
CA LYS A 95 4.91 5.41 -13.06
C LYS A 95 3.92 5.43 -11.92
N TRP A 96 2.98 4.48 -11.98
CA TRP A 96 2.15 4.11 -10.84
C TRP A 96 2.77 2.94 -10.10
N TYR A 97 2.88 3.09 -8.79
CA TYR A 97 3.43 2.10 -7.89
C TYR A 97 2.31 1.44 -7.09
N GLY A 98 2.38 0.13 -6.95
CA GLY A 98 1.60 -0.66 -5.99
C GLY A 98 2.52 -1.32 -4.98
N TRP A 99 2.09 -1.44 -3.72
CA TRP A 99 2.87 -2.08 -2.67
C TRP A 99 2.03 -2.73 -1.58
N SER A 100 2.70 -3.62 -0.83
CA SER A 100 2.28 -4.10 0.48
C SER A 100 3.50 -4.17 1.41
N HIS A 101 3.37 -4.86 2.54
CA HIS A 101 4.51 -5.20 3.39
C HIS A 101 5.51 -6.16 2.70
N ARG A 102 5.07 -6.91 1.67
CA ARG A 102 5.87 -7.92 0.97
C ARG A 102 6.76 -7.33 -0.12
N ALA A 103 6.21 -6.46 -0.96
CA ALA A 103 6.90 -5.95 -2.14
C ALA A 103 6.37 -4.58 -2.60
N ILE A 104 7.11 -3.95 -3.51
CA ILE A 104 6.75 -2.71 -4.21
C ILE A 104 7.14 -2.83 -5.68
N GLN A 105 6.24 -2.45 -6.59
CA GLN A 105 6.49 -2.49 -8.03
C GLN A 105 5.88 -1.25 -8.71
N GLY A 106 6.63 -0.66 -9.64
CA GLY A 106 6.18 0.43 -10.49
C GLY A 106 5.80 -0.09 -11.88
N PHE A 107 4.73 0.47 -12.44
CA PHE A 107 4.20 0.20 -13.77
C PHE A 107 4.07 1.50 -14.54
N GLY A 108 4.54 1.52 -15.79
CA GLY A 108 4.50 2.68 -16.67
C GLY A 108 4.19 2.30 -18.11
N TYR A 109 4.40 3.25 -19.01
CA TYR A 109 4.23 3.03 -20.44
C TYR A 109 5.11 1.86 -20.92
N ASN A 110 4.59 1.04 -21.85
CA ASN A 110 5.19 -0.19 -22.37
C ASN A 110 5.36 -1.38 -21.41
N ASP A 111 5.06 -1.24 -20.12
CA ASP A 111 4.91 -2.40 -19.24
C ASP A 111 3.60 -3.15 -19.57
N MET A 112 3.40 -4.33 -18.98
CA MET A 112 2.15 -5.10 -19.12
C MET A 112 1.18 -4.77 -17.99
N LEU A 113 -0.12 -4.74 -18.32
CA LEU A 113 -1.20 -4.64 -17.35
C LEU A 113 -1.17 -5.89 -16.48
N PHE A 114 -0.84 -5.73 -15.20
CA PHE A 114 -0.64 -6.88 -14.32
C PHE A 114 -1.90 -7.75 -14.23
N GLU A 115 -1.75 -9.03 -14.58
CA GLU A 115 -2.77 -10.06 -14.52
C GLU A 115 -2.28 -11.18 -13.59
N GLU A 116 -3.03 -11.46 -12.53
CA GLU A 116 -2.66 -12.46 -11.51
C GLU A 116 -2.50 -13.87 -12.10
N ASN A 117 -3.44 -14.26 -12.96
CA ASN A 117 -3.50 -15.60 -13.56
C ASN A 117 -2.79 -15.68 -14.92
N TRP A 118 -1.86 -14.76 -15.20
CA TRP A 118 -1.15 -14.73 -16.47
C TRP A 118 0.05 -15.69 -16.50
N TYR A 119 0.24 -16.31 -17.66
CA TYR A 119 1.35 -17.21 -17.98
C TYR A 119 1.94 -16.81 -19.33
N PRO A 120 3.26 -16.91 -19.56
CA PRO A 120 3.87 -16.58 -20.84
C PRO A 120 3.35 -17.51 -21.95
N GLU A 121 3.04 -16.95 -23.13
CA GLU A 121 2.69 -17.76 -24.30
C GLU A 121 3.84 -18.73 -24.65
N GLY A 122 3.52 -20.00 -24.85
CA GLY A 122 4.51 -21.08 -24.98
C GLY A 122 4.96 -21.70 -23.64
N GLY A 123 4.58 -21.13 -22.51
CA GLY A 123 4.60 -21.80 -21.21
C GLY A 123 3.40 -22.74 -21.11
N THR A 124 3.47 -23.89 -21.78
CA THR A 124 2.35 -24.86 -21.92
C THR A 124 1.94 -25.55 -20.61
N GLY A 125 2.36 -25.05 -19.44
CA GLY A 125 2.52 -25.92 -18.29
C GLY A 125 3.48 -27.08 -18.59
N GLU A 126 4.33 -26.94 -19.62
CA GLU A 126 5.38 -27.91 -19.90
C GLU A 126 6.26 -28.00 -18.67
N ARG A 127 6.32 -29.24 -18.22
CA ARG A 127 7.27 -29.67 -17.25
C ARG A 127 8.63 -29.76 -17.96
N ASP A 128 9.70 -29.33 -17.32
CA ASP A 128 11.03 -29.64 -17.77
C ASP A 128 11.20 -31.17 -17.92
N LYS A 129 12.32 -31.60 -18.49
CA LYS A 129 12.71 -33.01 -18.63
C LYS A 129 12.69 -33.81 -17.30
N CYS A 130 12.49 -33.14 -16.16
CA CYS A 130 12.41 -33.70 -14.82
C CYS A 130 11.00 -33.62 -14.19
N GLY A 131 9.99 -33.04 -14.86
CA GLY A 131 8.63 -32.96 -14.33
C GLY A 131 8.23 -31.62 -13.67
N PHE A 132 9.06 -30.58 -13.73
CA PHE A 132 8.84 -29.27 -13.07
C PHE A 132 8.31 -28.21 -14.03
N LEU A 133 7.24 -27.50 -13.64
CA LEU A 133 6.69 -26.39 -14.41
C LEU A 133 7.77 -25.33 -14.69
N ILE A 134 7.87 -24.85 -15.93
CA ILE A 134 8.67 -23.68 -16.27
C ILE A 134 8.20 -22.50 -15.40
N GLU A 135 9.05 -22.08 -14.46
CA GLU A 135 8.65 -21.23 -13.34
C GLU A 135 8.28 -19.80 -13.78
N CYS A 136 6.99 -19.45 -13.72
CA CYS A 136 6.51 -18.07 -13.85
C CYS A 136 7.14 -17.10 -12.83
N GLU A 137 7.71 -17.63 -11.74
CA GLU A 137 8.36 -16.86 -10.69
C GLU A 137 9.53 -16.01 -11.20
N LYS A 138 10.19 -16.42 -12.30
CA LYS A 138 11.32 -15.70 -12.89
C LYS A 138 10.90 -14.53 -13.78
N VAL A 139 9.63 -14.44 -14.20
CA VAL A 139 9.16 -13.33 -15.03
C VAL A 139 8.92 -12.10 -14.14
N PRO A 140 9.54 -10.94 -14.43
CA PRO A 140 9.28 -9.71 -13.69
C PRO A 140 7.80 -9.32 -13.70
N PHE A 141 7.26 -8.86 -12.58
CA PHE A 141 5.82 -8.51 -12.47
C PHE A 141 5.34 -7.51 -13.54
N ARG A 142 6.20 -6.57 -13.95
CA ARG A 142 5.90 -5.60 -15.02
C ARG A 142 5.69 -6.23 -16.40
N LEU A 143 6.03 -7.50 -16.58
CA LEU A 143 5.86 -8.25 -17.83
C LEU A 143 4.76 -9.32 -17.73
N ARG A 144 4.03 -9.39 -16.60
CA ARG A 144 2.99 -10.41 -16.38
C ARG A 144 1.61 -9.89 -16.75
N GLY A 145 1.27 -9.96 -18.03
CA GLY A 145 -0.04 -9.58 -18.52
C GLY A 145 -0.14 -9.71 -20.04
N SER A 146 -1.37 -9.76 -20.54
CA SER A 146 -1.66 -9.91 -21.98
C SER A 146 -1.77 -8.55 -22.66
N ILE A 147 -2.09 -7.51 -21.90
CA ILE A 147 -2.34 -6.16 -22.43
C ILE A 147 -1.14 -5.25 -22.15
N LYS A 148 -0.63 -4.59 -23.20
CA LYS A 148 0.42 -3.58 -23.05
C LYS A 148 -0.17 -2.25 -22.55
N ILE A 149 0.47 -1.63 -21.56
CA ILE A 149 0.08 -0.33 -21.03
C ILE A 149 0.43 0.78 -22.03
N THR A 150 -0.60 1.51 -22.47
CA THR A 150 -0.49 2.65 -23.38
C THR A 150 -0.78 4.00 -22.70
N GLY A 151 -1.19 4.00 -21.42
CA GLY A 151 -1.48 5.23 -20.70
C GLY A 151 -1.51 5.10 -19.18
N LEU A 152 -1.52 6.25 -18.49
CA LEU A 152 -1.41 6.34 -17.03
C LEU A 152 -2.57 5.65 -16.29
N ASN A 153 -3.77 5.63 -16.85
CA ASN A 153 -4.91 4.95 -16.22
C ASN A 153 -4.70 3.42 -16.18
N GLN A 154 -4.14 2.83 -17.23
CA GLN A 154 -3.80 1.41 -17.25
C GLN A 154 -2.61 1.10 -16.33
N ALA A 155 -1.61 2.00 -16.27
CA ALA A 155 -0.53 1.88 -15.29
C ALA A 155 -1.05 1.90 -13.85
N LYS A 156 -2.00 2.79 -13.54
CA LYS A 156 -2.68 2.83 -12.25
C LYS A 156 -3.42 1.53 -11.96
N GLN A 157 -4.14 1.00 -12.96
CA GLN A 157 -4.84 -0.27 -12.80
C GLN A 157 -3.87 -1.44 -12.55
N ALA A 158 -2.74 -1.49 -13.24
CA ALA A 158 -1.70 -2.49 -12.99
C ALA A 158 -1.16 -2.42 -11.55
N ALA A 159 -0.92 -1.21 -11.05
CA ALA A 159 -0.49 -0.99 -9.66
C ALA A 159 -1.55 -1.44 -8.65
N ILE A 160 -2.85 -1.20 -8.93
CA ILE A 160 -3.97 -1.68 -8.10
C ILE A 160 -3.99 -3.21 -8.06
N ASN A 161 -3.97 -3.86 -9.24
CA ASN A 161 -4.01 -5.32 -9.36
C ASN A 161 -2.81 -5.95 -8.62
N PHE A 162 -1.63 -5.37 -8.81
CA PHE A 162 -0.42 -5.83 -8.12
C PHE A 162 -0.55 -5.70 -6.61
N ALA A 163 -0.95 -4.53 -6.11
CA ALA A 163 -1.11 -4.28 -4.68
C ALA A 163 -2.11 -5.25 -4.05
N GLU A 164 -3.19 -5.60 -4.75
CA GLU A 164 -4.17 -6.59 -4.32
C GLU A 164 -3.58 -8.00 -4.26
N TYR A 165 -2.89 -8.43 -5.31
CA TYR A 165 -2.21 -9.72 -5.37
C TYR A 165 -1.17 -9.93 -4.25
N ILE A 166 -0.44 -8.86 -3.89
CA ILE A 166 0.58 -8.93 -2.84
C ILE A 166 0.11 -8.48 -1.44
N SER A 167 -1.14 -8.10 -1.25
CA SER A 167 -1.68 -7.77 0.08
C SER A 167 -1.82 -9.01 0.96
#